data_AF-A0A517YIH3-F1
#
_entry.id   AF-A0A517YIH3-F1
#
_cell.length_a   1.000
_cell.length_b   1.000
_cell.length_c   1.000
_cell.angle_alpha   90.00
_cell.angle_beta   90.00
_cell.angle_gamma   90.00
#
_symmetry.space_group_name_H-M   'P 1'
#
loop_
_entity.id
_entity.type
_entity.pdbx_description
1 polymer ?
#
loop_
_entity_poly.entity_id
_entity_poly.type
_entity_poly.pdbx_seq_one_letter_code
_entity_poly.pdbx_strand_id
1 'polypeptide(L)' 'MSSIFALIDDKHVPLYRIVWIADVPHFCGNDDCTFEGDYEVRLEGDESVFASRIERDGVLKALEAWYNGHERGHDFE' A
#
# COMPACT_ATOMS: atom_id res chain seq x y z
N MET A 1 14.11 11.74 -6.01
CA MET A 1 14.00 10.28 -6.16
C MET A 1 12.83 9.83 -5.31
N SER A 2 11.87 9.12 -5.89
CA SER A 2 10.76 8.51 -5.15
C SER A 2 11.33 7.38 -4.28
N SER A 3 10.92 7.29 -3.01
CA SER A 3 11.25 6.14 -2.17
C SER A 3 10.60 4.87 -2.76
N ILE A 4 11.29 3.73 -2.69
CA ILE A 4 10.71 2.42 -3.05
C ILE A 4 9.93 1.79 -1.88
N PHE A 5 9.87 2.45 -0.73
CA PHE A 5 9.14 2.02 0.46
C PHE A 5 7.99 2.98 0.76
N ALA A 6 6.84 2.41 1.12
CA ALA A 6 5.76 3.09 1.82
C ALA A 6 5.81 2.73 3.32
N LEU A 7 5.53 3.70 4.19
CA LEU A 7 5.34 3.42 5.62
C LEU A 7 3.85 3.17 5.86
N ILE A 8 3.50 1.99 6.38
CA ILE A 8 2.14 1.60 6.72
C ILE A 8 2.16 1.11 8.17
N ASP A 9 1.39 1.75 9.05
CA ASP A 9 1.39 1.53 10.50
C ASP A 9 2.80 1.81 11.08
N ASP A 10 3.65 0.79 11.23
CA ASP A 10 5.05 0.90 11.63
C ASP A 10 6.03 0.18 10.68
N LYS A 11 5.54 -0.21 9.49
CA LYS A 11 6.24 -1.12 8.56
C LYS A 11 6.67 -0.40 7.30
N HIS A 12 7.95 -0.49 6.96
CA HIS A 12 8.47 -0.04 5.66
C HIS A 12 8.21 -1.12 4.62
N VAL A 13 7.13 -0.98 3.87
CA VAL A 13 6.68 -1.93 2.86
C VAL A 13 7.27 -1.56 1.49
N PRO A 14 8.04 -2.45 0.84
CA PRO A 14 8.48 -2.23 -0.54
C PRO A 14 7.28 -2.17 -1.49
N LEU A 15 7.23 -1.14 -2.33
CA LEU A 15 6.12 -0.91 -3.26
C LEU A 15 5.89 -2.09 -4.22
N TYR A 16 6.98 -2.74 -4.69
CA TYR A 16 6.90 -3.86 -5.62
C TYR A 16 6.28 -5.14 -5.02
N ARG A 17 6.15 -5.24 -3.68
CA ARG A 17 5.49 -6.37 -3.02
C ARG A 17 3.97 -6.19 -2.89
N ILE A 18 3.44 -5.02 -3.22
CA ILE A 18 2.01 -4.73 -3.07
C ILE A 18 1.25 -5.30 -4.28
N VAL A 19 0.25 -6.13 -4.01
CA VAL A 19 -0.59 -6.78 -5.02
C VAL A 19 -1.84 -5.94 -5.30
N TRP A 20 -2.54 -5.51 -4.25
CA TRP A 20 -3.70 -4.62 -4.35
C TRP A 20 -3.94 -3.87 -3.04
N ILE A 21 -4.73 -2.80 -3.11
CA ILE A 21 -5.11 -1.96 -1.98
C ILE A 21 -6.64 -1.89 -1.95
N ALA A 22 -7.25 -2.18 -0.80
CA ALA A 22 -8.69 -2.11 -0.63
C ALA A 22 -9.18 -0.65 -0.68
N ASP A 23 -10.25 -0.41 -1.42
CA ASP A 23 -10.92 0.90 -1.45
C ASP A 23 -11.94 1.08 -0.31
N VAL A 24 -12.37 -0.04 0.29
CA VAL A 24 -13.30 -0.07 1.43
C VAL A 24 -12.59 -0.54 2.69
N PRO A 25 -12.99 -0.04 3.87
CA PRO A 25 -12.43 -0.51 5.13
C PRO A 25 -12.83 -1.97 5.42
N HIS A 26 -11.98 -2.66 6.17
CA HIS A 26 -12.20 -4.00 6.65
C HIS A 26 -13.39 -4.01 7.62
N PHE A 27 -14.30 -4.95 7.40
CA PHE A 27 -15.46 -5.19 8.25
C PHE A 27 -15.75 -6.69 8.29
N CYS A 28 -15.43 -7.33 9.42
CA CYS A 28 -15.63 -8.77 9.60
C CYS A 28 -16.62 -9.10 10.72
N GLY A 29 -16.97 -8.12 11.57
CA GLY A 29 -17.91 -8.32 12.67
C GLY A 29 -17.41 -9.23 13.79
N ASN A 30 -16.11 -9.52 13.84
CA ASN A 30 -15.49 -10.23 14.96
C ASN A 30 -15.08 -9.22 16.04
N ASP A 31 -15.57 -9.43 17.26
CA ASP A 31 -15.32 -8.54 18.41
C ASP A 31 -13.82 -8.43 18.77
N ASP A 32 -13.02 -9.43 18.43
CA ASP A 32 -11.57 -9.45 18.68
C ASP A 32 -10.74 -8.87 17.51
N CYS A 33 -11.38 -8.35 16.45
CA CYS A 33 -10.68 -7.77 15.31
C CYS A 33 -10.09 -6.40 15.67
N THR A 34 -8.77 -6.26 15.50
CA THR A 34 -8.05 -5.00 15.77
C THR A 34 -7.89 -4.10 14.54
N PHE A 35 -8.38 -4.52 13.38
CA PHE A 35 -8.22 -3.81 12.10
C PHE A 35 -9.56 -3.34 11.51
N GLU A 36 -10.65 -3.48 12.25
CA GLU A 36 -11.98 -3.05 11.81
C GLU A 36 -11.96 -1.54 11.53
N GLY A 37 -12.35 -1.13 10.32
CA GLY A 37 -12.29 0.27 9.89
C GLY A 37 -11.00 0.69 9.16
N ASP A 38 -9.93 -0.11 9.21
CA ASP A 38 -8.71 0.11 8.44
C ASP A 38 -8.78 -0.52 7.05
N TYR A 39 -7.88 -0.12 6.16
CA TYR A 39 -7.86 -0.54 4.76
C TYR A 39 -6.77 -1.59 4.55
N GLU A 40 -7.17 -2.71 3.98
CA GLU A 40 -6.24 -3.80 3.69
C GLU A 40 -5.32 -3.45 2.52
N VAL A 41 -4.02 -3.62 2.74
CA VAL A 41 -2.98 -3.59 1.70
C VAL A 41 -2.44 -5.00 1.57
N ARG A 42 -2.76 -5.65 0.45
CA ARG A 42 -2.36 -7.04 0.18
C ARG A 42 -0.93 -7.06 -0.34
N LEU A 43 -0.11 -7.89 0.29
CA LEU A 43 1.26 -8.16 -0.14
C LEU A 43 1.35 -9.52 -0.83
N GLU A 44 2.45 -9.74 -1.54
CA GLU A 44 2.82 -11.07 -2.05
C GLU A 44 2.92 -12.09 -0.91
N GLY A 45 2.56 -13.35 -1.20
CA GLY A 45 2.64 -14.46 -0.24
C GLY A 45 1.45 -14.56 0.73
N ASP A 46 0.29 -14.02 0.34
CA ASP A 46 -0.94 -14.00 1.14
C ASP A 46 -0.85 -13.20 2.45
N GLU A 47 0.20 -12.40 2.61
CA GLU A 47 0.38 -11.47 3.72
C GLU A 47 -0.46 -10.20 3.52
N SER A 48 -0.90 -9.57 4.60
CA SER A 48 -1.60 -8.28 4.53
C SER A 48 -1.18 -7.39 5.68
N VAL A 49 -1.16 -6.09 5.41
CA VAL A 49 -1.05 -5.04 6.42
C VAL A 49 -2.29 -4.17 6.33
N PHE A 50 -2.64 -3.53 7.44
CA PHE A 50 -3.82 -2.67 7.52
C PHE A 50 -3.35 -1.23 7.70
N ALA A 51 -3.94 -0.35 6.89
CA ALA A 51 -3.57 1.05 6.79
C ALA A 51 -4.75 1.92 7.21
N SER A 52 -4.49 2.99 7.95
CA SER A 52 -5.47 4.07 8.07
C SER A 52 -5.79 4.65 6.68
N ARG A 53 -6.89 5.39 6.56
CA ARG A 53 -7.28 6.03 5.30
C ARG A 53 -6.18 6.92 4.71
N ILE A 54 -5.49 7.67 5.57
CA ILE A 54 -4.42 8.59 5.15
C ILE A 54 -3.23 7.81 4.61
N GLU A 55 -2.85 6.72 5.28
CA GLU A 55 -1.76 5.86 4.84
C GLU A 55 -2.10 5.17 3.52
N ARG A 56 -3.30 4.60 3.40
CA ARG A 56 -3.80 4.01 2.14
C ARG A 56 -3.65 4.97 0.95
N ASP A 57 -4.11 6.21 1.11
CA ASP A 57 -4.02 7.23 0.07
C ASP A 57 -2.56 7.60 -0.24
N GLY A 58 -1.70 7.60 0.79
CA GLY A 58 -0.26 7.77 0.65
C GLY A 58 0.40 6.64 -0.14
N VAL A 59 0.00 5.39 0.10
CA VAL A 59 0.51 4.20 -0.61
C VAL A 59 0.10 4.24 -2.08
N LEU A 60 -1.16 4.56 -2.38
CA LEU A 60 -1.64 4.72 -3.77
C LEU A 60 -0.81 5.78 -4.52
N LYS A 61 -0.62 6.95 -3.90
CA LYS A 61 0.20 8.03 -4.48
C LYS A 61 1.66 7.61 -4.67
N ALA A 62 2.22 6.82 -3.75
CA ALA A 62 3.59 6.33 -3.86
C ALA A 62 3.75 5.32 -5.01
N LEU A 63 2.78 4.41 -5.20
CA LEU A 63 2.76 3.48 -6.33
C LEU A 63 2.69 4.20 -7.67
N GLU A 64 1.78 5.17 -7.81
CA GLU A 64 1.67 5.98 -9.03
C GLU A 64 2.97 6.75 -9.30
N ALA A 65 3.56 7.37 -8.27
CA ALA A 65 4.82 8.11 -8.41
C ALA A 65 6.01 7.20 -8.75
N TRP A 66 6.02 5.97 -8.25
CA TRP A 66 7.05 4.96 -8.57
C TRP A 66 6.92 4.45 -10.01
N TYR A 67 5.70 4.15 -10.45
CA TYR A 67 5.41 3.75 -11.83
C TYR A 67 5.75 4.87 -12.84
N ASN A 68 5.30 6.09 -12.59
CA ASN A 68 5.61 7.25 -13.45
C ASN A 68 7.09 7.65 -13.42
N GLY A 69 7.80 7.32 -12.33
CA GLY A 69 9.25 7.46 -12.24
C GLY A 69 10.01 6.43 -13.08
N HIS A 70 9.43 5.24 -13.27
CA HIS A 70 9.93 4.22 -14.22
C HIS A 70 9.76 4.68 -15.67
N GLU A 71 8.63 5.30 -16.02
CA GLU A 71 8.40 5.79 -17.39
C GLU A 71 9.44 6.83 -17.83
N ARG A 72 9.81 7.78 -16.96
CA ARG A 72 10.85 8.79 -17.27
C ARG A 72 12.28 8.22 -17.40
N GLY A 73 12.51 6.97 -17.00
CA GLY A 73 13.80 6.30 -17.17
C GLY A 73 13.98 5.64 -18.53
N HIS A 74 12.91 5.53 -19.33
CA HIS A 74 12.87 4.82 -20.60
C HIS A 74 12.84 5.77 -21.82
N ASP A 75 13.13 7.06 -21.61
CA ASP A 75 13.17 8.11 -22.65
C ASP A 75 14.61 8.44 -23.13
N PHE A 76 15.58 7.58 -22.84
CA PHE A 76 16.96 7.71 -23.34
C PHE A 76 17.39 6.47 -24.15
N GLU A 77 16.85 6.34 -25.36
CA GLU A 77 17.48 5.67 -26.51
C GLU A 77 17.20 6.45 -27.79
#